data_AF-A0A5J4PQP2-F1
#
_entry.id   AF-A0A5J4PQP2-F1
#
_cell.length_a   1.000
_cell.length_b   1.000
_cell.length_c   1.000
_cell.angle_alpha   90.00
_cell.angle_beta   90.00
_cell.angle_gamma   90.00
#
_symmetry.space_group_name_H-M   'P 1'
#
loop_
_entity.id
_entity.type
_entity.pdbx_description
1 polymer ?
#
loop_
_entity_poly.entity_id
_entity_poly.type
_entity_poly.pdbx_seq_one_letter_code
_entity_poly.pdbx_strand_id
1 'polypeptide(L)' 'SEIFPNTIRGKAVAIAVAFQWVFNYIISSTFPALYDFSPVFSYSLYGSICIIATFFVWFFVPETKGKTLEDMTSFWKKRK' A
#
# COMPACT_ATOMS: atom_id res chain seq x y z
N SER A 1 8.37 -7.87 5.73
CA SER A 1 7.64 -9.15 5.60
C SER A 1 7.30 -9.77 6.95
N GLU A 2 6.97 -8.92 7.94
CA GLU A 2 6.90 -9.27 9.37
C GLU A 2 5.46 -9.34 9.91
N ILE A 3 4.47 -9.15 9.04
CA ILE A 3 3.06 -8.98 9.42
C ILE A 3 2.24 -10.27 9.24
N PHE A 4 2.68 -11.15 8.33
CA PHE A 4 1.87 -12.27 7.86
C PHE A 4 2.43 -13.62 8.34
N PRO A 5 1.59 -14.51 8.91
CA PRO A 5 1.99 -15.89 9.20
C PRO A 5 2.53 -16.57 7.94
N ASN A 6 3.57 -17.41 8.10
CA ASN A 6 4.27 -18.09 6.99
C ASN A 6 3.31 -18.76 5.98
N THR A 7 2.16 -19.25 6.44
CA THR A 7 1.13 -19.94 5.64
C THR A 7 0.41 -19.03 4.63
N ILE A 8 0.19 -17.75 4.96
CA ILE A 8 -0.53 -16.80 4.07
C ILE A 8 0.38 -15.76 3.44
N ARG A 9 1.64 -15.68 3.91
CA ARG A 9 2.63 -14.70 3.43
C ARG A 9 2.81 -14.74 1.92
N GLY A 10 2.91 -15.92 1.32
CA GLY A 10 3.09 -16.06 -0.13
C GLY A 10 1.95 -15.43 -0.93
N LYS A 11 0.70 -15.69 -0.54
CA LYS A 11 -0.49 -15.12 -1.20
C LYS A 11 -0.63 -13.62 -0.95
N ALA A 12 -0.42 -13.17 0.29
CA ALA A 12 -0.50 -11.77 0.65
C ALA A 12 0.55 -10.92 -0.10
N VAL A 13 1.78 -11.41 -0.19
CA VAL A 13 2.85 -10.74 -0.95
C VAL A 13 2.56 -10.76 -2.45
N ALA A 14 2.09 -11.88 -3.00
CA ALA A 14 1.74 -11.95 -4.42
C ALA A 14 0.64 -10.96 -4.80
N ILE A 15 -0.40 -10.82 -3.96
CA ILE A 15 -1.47 -9.85 -4.16
C ILE A 15 -0.94 -8.42 -4.06
N ALA A 16 -0.11 -8.12 -3.05
CA ALA A 16 0.50 -6.79 -2.90
C ALA A 16 1.35 -6.41 -4.12
N VAL A 17 2.16 -7.35 -4.61
CA VAL A 17 2.98 -7.16 -5.82
C VAL A 17 2.10 -6.97 -7.05
N ALA A 18 1.02 -7.77 -7.21
CA ALA A 18 0.09 -7.59 -8.32
C ALA A 18 -0.55 -6.19 -8.32
N PHE A 19 -1.02 -5.71 -7.16
CA PHE A 19 -1.53 -4.35 -7.03
C PHE A 19 -0.46 -3.30 -7.34
N GLN A 20 0.77 -3.48 -6.84
CA GLN A 20 1.89 -2.58 -7.16
C GLN A 20 2.11 -2.47 -8.67
N TRP A 21 2.11 -3.59 -9.40
CA TRP A 21 2.26 -3.59 -10.86
C TRP A 21 1.08 -2.94 -11.58
N VAL A 22 -0.15 -3.19 -11.14
CA VAL A 22 -1.35 -2.56 -11.71
C VAL A 22 -1.30 -1.04 -11.57
N PHE A 23 -0.97 -0.54 -10.37
CA PHE A 23 -0.85 0.91 -10.15
C PHE A 23 0.32 1.51 -10.93
N ASN A 24 1.44 0.81 -11.04
CA ASN A 24 2.57 1.26 -11.86
C ASN A 24 2.17 1.39 -13.34
N TYR A 25 1.43 0.42 -13.88
CA TYR A 25 0.90 0.48 -15.23
C TYR A 25 -0.08 1.64 -15.43
N ILE A 26 -1.02 1.82 -14.51
CA ILE A 26 -2.00 2.92 -14.56
C ILE A 26 -1.27 4.26 -14.61
N ILE A 27 -0.34 4.50 -13.68
CA ILE A 27 0.41 5.76 -13.63
C ILE A 27 1.22 5.93 -14.92
N SER A 28 1.97 4.91 -15.36
CA SER A 28 2.79 5.00 -16.56
C SER A 28 1.97 5.26 -17.84
N SER A 29 0.76 4.70 -17.92
CA SER A 29 -0.13 4.90 -19.07
C SER A 29 -0.85 6.26 -19.04
N THR A 30 -1.17 6.79 -17.86
CA THR A 30 -1.97 8.02 -17.71
C THR A 30 -1.10 9.26 -17.54
N PHE A 31 0.15 9.11 -17.08
CA PHE A 31 1.10 10.20 -16.89
C PHE A 31 1.40 10.99 -18.16
N PRO A 32 1.66 10.38 -19.35
CA PRO A 32 1.92 11.14 -20.58
C PRO A 32 0.74 12.04 -20.98
N ALA A 33 -0.47 11.49 -20.94
CA ALA A 33 -1.68 12.22 -21.31
C ALA A 33 -1.98 13.40 -20.37
N LEU A 34 -1.70 13.24 -19.07
CA LEU A 34 -1.85 14.32 -18.09
C LEU A 34 -0.72 15.34 -18.18
N TYR A 35 0.51 14.89 -18.46
CA TYR A 35 1.68 15.74 -18.56
C TYR A 35 1.56 16.71 -19.75
N ASP A 36 1.06 16.23 -20.89
CA ASP A 36 0.79 17.05 -22.07
C ASP A 36 -0.27 18.12 -21.81
N PHE A 37 -1.22 17.86 -20.90
CA PHE A 37 -2.23 18.84 -20.50
C PHE A 37 -1.66 19.90 -19.55
N SER A 38 -1.01 19.46 -18.47
CA SER A 38 -0.28 20.34 -17.55
C SER A 38 0.66 19.54 -16.64
N PRO A 39 1.98 19.83 -16.66
CA PRO A 39 2.94 19.20 -15.76
C PRO A 39 2.60 19.45 -14.29
N VAL A 40 2.22 20.68 -13.94
CA VAL A 40 1.90 21.06 -12.56
C VAL A 40 0.70 20.27 -12.06
N PHE A 41 -0.37 20.19 -12.87
CA PHE A 41 -1.56 19.42 -12.51
C PHE A 41 -1.25 17.93 -12.31
N SER A 42 -0.42 17.34 -13.19
CA SER A 42 0.00 15.94 -13.11
C SER A 42 0.69 15.63 -11.78
N TYR A 43 1.72 16.39 -11.43
CA TYR A 43 2.46 16.18 -10.18
C TYR A 43 1.60 16.47 -8.95
N SER A 44 0.76 17.50 -8.98
CA SER A 44 -0.16 17.81 -7.87
C SER A 44 -1.21 16.72 -7.67
N LEU A 45 -1.76 16.13 -8.74
CA LEU A 45 -2.74 15.05 -8.65
C LEU A 45 -2.14 13.81 -7.98
N TYR A 46 -1.02 13.30 -8.50
CA TYR A 46 -0.37 12.12 -7.93
C TYR A 46 0.17 12.39 -6.52
N GLY A 47 0.71 13.58 -6.26
CA GLY A 47 1.14 14.01 -4.93
C GLY A 47 -0.01 14.01 -3.91
N SER A 48 -1.19 14.49 -4.32
CA SER A 48 -2.39 14.48 -3.46
C SER A 48 -2.84 13.06 -3.11
N ILE A 49 -2.79 12.13 -4.08
CA ILE A 49 -3.10 10.71 -3.86
C ILE A 49 -2.13 10.10 -2.84
N CYS A 50 -0.84 10.42 -2.92
CA CYS A 50 0.15 9.97 -1.94
C CYS A 50 -0.17 10.47 -0.52
N ILE A 51 -0.57 11.74 -0.36
CA ILE A 51 -0.95 12.30 0.94
C ILE A 51 -2.17 11.56 1.52
N ILE A 52 -3.20 11.34 0.70
CA ILE A 52 -4.40 10.57 1.11
C ILE A 52 -4.00 9.15 1.54
N ALA A 53 -3.13 8.50 0.77
CA ALA A 53 -2.61 7.17 1.11
C ALA A 53 -1.82 7.18 2.43
N THR A 54 -1.02 8.22 2.69
CA THR A 54 -0.31 8.38 3.97
C THR A 54 -1.29 8.47 5.14
N PHE A 55 -2.35 9.29 5.03
CA PHE A 55 -3.37 9.36 6.08
C PHE A 55 -4.09 8.01 6.26
N PHE A 56 -4.46 7.34 5.18
CA PHE A 56 -5.09 6.03 5.26
C PHE A 56 -4.20 5.02 5.98
N VAL A 57 -2.91 4.95 5.61
CA VAL A 57 -1.94 4.07 6.28
C VAL A 57 -1.80 4.43 7.75
N TRP A 58 -1.70 5.71 8.08
CA TRP A 58 -1.51 6.17 9.45
C TRP A 58 -2.70 5.83 10.38
N PHE A 59 -3.94 5.89 9.87
CA PHE A 59 -5.13 5.54 10.67
C PHE A 59 -5.45 4.04 10.69
N PHE A 60 -5.26 3.33 9.58
CA PHE A 60 -5.74 1.95 9.43
C PHE A 60 -4.66 0.88 9.60
N VAL A 61 -3.38 1.22 9.40
CA VAL A 61 -2.28 0.26 9.55
C VAL A 61 -1.74 0.39 10.98
N PRO A 62 -2.03 -0.58 11.88
CA PRO A 62 -1.45 -0.57 13.21
C PRO A 62 0.07 -0.66 13.10
N GLU A 63 0.79 0.11 13.91
CA GLU A 63 2.25 0.14 13.92
C GLU A 63 2.82 -1.28 14.13
N THR A 64 3.40 -1.87 13.07
CA THR A 64 3.93 -3.25 13.10
C THR A 64 5.39 -3.31 13.49
N LYS A 65 6.00 -2.16 13.78
CA LYS A 65 7.43 -2.02 14.05
C LYS A 65 7.72 -2.41 15.51
N GLY A 66 8.51 -3.46 15.72
CA GLY A 66 8.94 -3.92 17.05
C GLY A 66 8.05 -4.96 17.74
N LYS A 67 7.03 -5.50 17.05
CA LYS A 67 6.23 -6.63 17.54
C LYS A 67 6.74 -7.95 16.96
N THR A 68 6.88 -8.98 17.80
CA THR A 68 7.22 -10.32 17.32
C THR A 68 6.04 -10.92 16.53
N LEU A 69 6.32 -11.83 15.59
CA LEU A 69 5.30 -12.52 14.78
C LEU A 69 4.23 -13.23 15.63
N GLU A 70 4.58 -13.67 16.85
CA GLU A 70 3.66 -14.28 17.81
C GLU A 70 2.65 -13.28 18.39
N ASP A 71 3.08 -12.06 18.72
CA ASP A 71 2.20 -11.00 19.24
C ASP A 71 1.17 -10.55 18.21
N MET A 72 1.52 -10.53 16.92
CA MET A 72 0.57 -10.21 15.85
C MET A 72 -0.49 -11.30 15.69
N THR A 73 -0.10 -12.58 15.81
CA THR A 73 -1.05 -13.71 15.74
C THR A 73 -2.00 -13.69 16.93
N SER A 74 -1.50 -13.38 18.14
CA SER A 74 -2.30 -13.16 19.35
C SER A 74 -3.30 -12.00 19.19
N PHE A 75 -2.87 -10.86 18.65
CA PHE A 75 -3.73 -9.69 18.44
C PHE A 75 -4.88 -9.97 17.46
N TRP A 76 -4.62 -10.68 16.37
CA TRP A 76 -5.67 -11.07 15.40
C TRP A 76 -6.60 -12.15 15.94
N LYS A 77 -6.11 -13.06 16.80
CA LYS A 77 -6.93 -14.13 17.41
C LYS A 77 -7.85 -13.60 18.53
N LYS A 78 -7.47 -12.53 19.22
CA LYS A 78 -8.25 -11.89 20.29
C LYS A 78 -9.42 -11.03 19.77
N ARG A 79 -9.51 -10.82 18.45
CA ARG A 79 -10.62 -10.12 17.77
C ARG A 79 -11.72 -11.05 17.22
N LYS A 80 -11.69 -12.34 17.57
CA LYS A 80 -12.82 -13.25 17.38
C LYS A 80 -13.69 -13.31 18.63
#